data_AF-A0A239DRM4-F1
#
_entry.id   AF-A0A239DRM4-F1
#
_cell.length_a   1.000
_cell.length_b   1.000
_cell.length_c   1.000
_cell.angle_alpha   90.00
_cell.angle_beta   90.00
_cell.angle_gamma   90.00
#
_symmetry.space_group_name_H-M   'P 1'
#
loop_
_entity.id
_entity.type
_entity.pdbx_description
1 polymer ?
#
loop_
_entity_poly.entity_id
_entity_poly.type
_entity_poly.pdbx_seq_one_letter_code
_entity_poly.pdbx_strand_id
1 'polypeptide(L)'
;MKIITLVIAVLMVIAAVYASRRIDYRLAYRMLKKLHPRHMVAGIAAFGVTVAGVVVFKAPGWDFLTWSWWQSIGGVGNLSFGLTRGTAVVGIAVSVAMILAFVAALPILAMMEEILFRNGAEHQTAGARIRGALAFGFMHLAAGVPVAAALALSLTGGVLTWVYLRGVRRSESTAPNLRSAHGLLDASLVHTVHNVVAVIAVAIALPLA
;
A
#
# COMPACT_ATOMS: atom_id res chain seq x y z
N MET A 1 0.71 13.94 -23.84
CA MET A 1 0.04 13.11 -22.82
C MET A 1 0.40 11.63 -22.92
N LYS A 2 0.10 10.94 -24.04
CA LYS A 2 0.37 9.48 -24.21
C LYS A 2 1.82 9.07 -23.92
N ILE A 3 2.80 9.89 -24.31
CA ILE A 3 4.24 9.61 -24.12
C ILE A 3 4.63 9.65 -22.64
N ILE A 4 4.14 10.62 -21.86
CA ILE A 4 4.48 10.75 -20.43
C ILE A 4 3.90 9.58 -19.64
N THR A 5 2.63 9.22 -19.87
CA THR A 5 2.00 8.07 -19.23
C THR A 5 2.70 6.76 -19.59
N LEU A 6 3.12 6.60 -20.85
CA LEU A 6 3.87 5.43 -21.30
C LEU A 6 5.25 5.35 -20.63
N VAL A 7 5.96 6.48 -20.54
CA VAL A 7 7.27 6.54 -19.86
C VAL A 7 7.13 6.18 -18.39
N ILE A 8 6.12 6.71 -17.69
CA ILE A 8 5.87 6.38 -16.27
C ILE A 8 5.54 4.89 -16.11
N ALA A 9 4.67 4.34 -16.95
CA ALA A 9 4.33 2.92 -16.92
C ALA A 9 5.57 2.04 -17.15
N VAL A 10 6.41 2.38 -18.14
CA VAL A 10 7.67 1.68 -18.42
C VAL A 10 8.64 1.78 -17.24
N LEU A 11 8.80 2.96 -16.65
CA LEU A 11 9.66 3.15 -15.47
C LEU A 11 9.17 2.35 -14.27
N MET A 12 7.84 2.28 -14.05
CA MET A 12 7.25 1.46 -13.00
C MET A 12 7.48 -0.03 -13.24
N VAL A 13 7.35 -0.51 -14.49
CA VAL A 13 7.65 -1.91 -14.84
C VAL A 13 9.14 -2.20 -14.63
N ILE A 14 10.04 -1.31 -15.05
CA ILE A 14 11.49 -1.47 -14.83
C ILE A 14 11.80 -1.50 -13.34
N ALA A 15 11.22 -0.60 -12.54
CA ALA A 15 11.40 -0.56 -11.10
C ALA A 15 10.87 -1.84 -10.43
N ALA A 16 9.70 -2.33 -10.84
CA ALA A 16 9.12 -3.58 -10.35
C ALA A 16 10.00 -4.80 -10.69
N VAL A 17 10.51 -4.88 -11.92
CA VAL A 17 11.44 -5.95 -12.36
C VAL A 17 12.79 -5.86 -11.63
N TYR A 18 13.30 -4.66 -11.41
CA TYR A 18 14.54 -4.47 -10.68
C TYR A 18 14.38 -4.88 -9.20
N ALA A 19 13.30 -4.46 -8.56
CA ALA A 19 12.96 -4.85 -7.20
C ALA A 19 12.75 -6.37 -7.09
N SER A 20 12.04 -6.99 -8.05
CA SER A 20 11.78 -8.44 -8.03
C SER A 20 13.05 -9.28 -8.19
N ARG A 21 14.12 -8.75 -8.79
CA ARG A 21 15.43 -9.42 -8.90
C ARG A 21 16.25 -9.36 -7.60
N ARG A 22 15.99 -8.37 -6.74
CA ARG A 22 16.70 -8.18 -5.46
C ARG A 22 16.02 -8.89 -4.29
N ILE A 23 14.79 -9.35 -4.48
CA ILE A 23 13.96 -9.91 -3.41
C ILE A 23 13.72 -11.38 -3.69
N ASP A 24 13.92 -12.21 -2.66
CA ASP A 24 13.48 -13.59 -2.71
C ASP A 24 11.95 -13.61 -2.68
N TYR A 25 11.33 -13.50 -3.86
CA TYR A 25 9.88 -13.62 -4.05
C TYR A 25 9.34 -14.91 -3.42
N ARG A 26 10.13 -15.99 -3.38
CA ARG A 26 9.72 -17.24 -2.74
C ARG A 26 9.54 -17.06 -1.24
N LEU A 27 10.29 -16.17 -0.59
CA LEU A 27 10.10 -15.86 0.83
C LEU A 27 8.76 -15.14 1.06
N ALA A 28 8.46 -14.11 0.27
CA ALA A 28 7.21 -13.36 0.34
C ALA A 28 5.96 -14.23 0.07
N TYR A 29 6.08 -15.22 -0.81
CA TYR A 29 4.99 -16.17 -1.04
C TYR A 29 4.94 -17.27 0.03
N ARG A 30 6.08 -17.70 0.58
CA ARG A 30 6.12 -18.67 1.68
C ARG A 30 5.48 -18.12 2.96
N MET A 31 5.57 -16.82 3.24
CA MET A 31 4.90 -16.25 4.41
C MET A 31 3.38 -16.43 4.37
N LEU A 32 2.75 -16.49 3.17
CA LEU A 32 1.30 -16.67 3.06
C LEU A 32 0.83 -17.99 3.67
N LYS A 33 1.69 -19.01 3.77
CA LYS A 33 1.40 -20.27 4.48
C LYS A 33 1.23 -20.08 6.00
N LYS A 34 1.62 -18.91 6.53
CA LYS A 34 1.45 -18.49 7.94
C LYS A 34 0.28 -17.53 8.11
N LEU A 35 -0.54 -17.33 7.08
CA LEU A 35 -1.76 -16.54 7.20
C LEU A 35 -2.72 -17.20 8.19
N HIS A 36 -3.27 -16.41 9.10
CA HIS A 36 -4.23 -16.85 10.11
C HIS A 36 -5.46 -15.93 10.07
N PRO A 37 -6.64 -16.39 10.55
CA PRO A 37 -7.86 -15.56 10.58
C PRO A 37 -7.67 -14.21 11.26
N ARG A 38 -6.84 -14.14 12.30
CA ARG A 38 -6.50 -12.88 12.99
C ARG A 38 -5.85 -11.85 12.05
N HIS A 39 -5.05 -12.30 11.08
CA HIS A 39 -4.43 -11.42 10.08
C HIS A 39 -5.47 -10.94 9.07
N MET A 40 -6.43 -11.79 8.71
CA MET A 40 -7.53 -11.42 7.82
C MET A 40 -8.40 -10.33 8.45
N VAL A 41 -8.84 -10.53 9.70
CA VAL A 41 -9.64 -9.55 10.43
C VAL A 41 -8.88 -8.24 10.61
N ALA A 42 -7.61 -8.29 11.02
CA ALA A 42 -6.80 -7.09 11.18
C ALA A 42 -6.55 -6.37 9.85
N GLY A 43 -6.37 -7.09 8.74
CA GLY A 43 -6.17 -6.50 7.41
C GLY A 43 -7.43 -5.83 6.87
N ILE A 44 -8.60 -6.47 7.06
CA ILE A 44 -9.90 -5.88 6.73
C ILE A 44 -10.16 -4.64 7.60
N ALA A 45 -9.88 -4.71 8.90
CA ALA A 45 -10.03 -3.56 9.80
C ALA A 45 -9.09 -2.41 9.41
N ALA A 46 -7.84 -2.70 9.07
CA ALA A 46 -6.89 -1.72 8.55
C ALA A 46 -7.40 -1.06 7.25
N PHE A 47 -8.03 -1.83 6.37
CA PHE A 47 -8.64 -1.28 5.16
C PHE A 47 -9.83 -0.38 5.50
N GLY A 48 -10.66 -0.78 6.48
CA GLY A 48 -11.71 0.06 7.03
C GLY A 48 -11.19 1.39 7.57
N VAL A 49 -10.03 1.40 8.24
CA VAL A 49 -9.35 2.64 8.69
C VAL A 49 -8.96 3.51 7.50
N THR A 50 -8.40 2.93 6.44
CA THR A 50 -8.10 3.67 5.20
C THR A 50 -9.36 4.33 4.61
N VAL A 51 -10.44 3.56 4.46
CA VAL A 51 -11.70 4.08 3.88
C VAL A 51 -12.32 5.18 4.77
N ALA A 52 -12.42 4.93 6.07
CA ALA A 52 -12.93 5.92 7.03
C ALA A 52 -12.08 7.19 7.04
N GLY A 53 -10.76 7.05 7.02
CA GLY A 53 -9.83 8.17 6.91
C GLY A 53 -10.07 8.99 5.65
N VAL A 54 -10.22 8.35 4.49
CA VAL A 54 -10.52 9.06 3.22
C VAL A 54 -11.83 9.84 3.33
N VAL A 55 -12.88 9.24 3.88
CA VAL A 55 -14.19 9.91 4.06
C VAL A 55 -14.05 11.13 4.97
N VAL A 56 -13.42 10.96 6.13
CA VAL A 56 -13.22 12.03 7.12
C VAL A 56 -12.38 13.17 6.55
N PHE A 57 -11.27 12.87 5.89
CA PHE A 57 -10.41 13.90 5.30
C PHE A 57 -11.08 14.61 4.13
N LYS A 58 -11.97 13.97 3.38
CA LYS A 58 -12.71 14.63 2.29
C LYS A 58 -13.92 15.43 2.76
N ALA A 59 -14.47 15.16 3.95
CA ALA A 59 -15.67 15.81 4.46
C ALA A 59 -15.63 17.35 4.47
N PRO A 60 -14.50 18.04 4.75
CA PRO A 60 -14.43 19.49 4.69
C PRO A 60 -14.58 20.10 3.29
N GLY A 61 -14.53 19.31 2.22
CA GLY A 61 -14.65 19.79 0.85
C GLY A 61 -13.43 20.57 0.34
N TRP A 62 -12.26 20.39 0.96
CA TRP A 62 -11.05 21.10 0.53
C TRP A 62 -10.47 20.49 -0.74
N ASP A 63 -10.46 21.25 -1.83
CA ASP A 63 -10.04 20.78 -3.16
C ASP A 63 -8.64 20.17 -3.17
N PHE A 64 -7.69 20.75 -2.42
CA PHE A 64 -6.31 20.26 -2.35
C PHE A 64 -6.20 18.83 -1.80
N LEU A 65 -7.19 18.36 -1.02
CA LEU A 65 -7.21 16.99 -0.49
C LEU A 65 -7.60 15.95 -1.55
N THR A 66 -8.25 16.39 -2.63
CA THR A 66 -8.57 15.53 -3.77
C THR A 66 -7.48 15.52 -4.84
N TRP A 67 -6.54 16.46 -4.76
CA TRP A 67 -5.45 16.62 -5.70
C TRP A 67 -4.48 15.44 -5.69
N SER A 68 -4.03 15.04 -6.88
CA SER A 68 -2.88 14.16 -7.12
C SER A 68 -2.12 14.63 -8.36
N TRP A 69 -0.81 14.34 -8.45
CA TRP A 69 -0.07 14.69 -9.66
C TRP A 69 -0.61 13.97 -10.91
N TRP A 70 -1.23 12.78 -10.75
CA TRP A 70 -1.89 12.07 -11.85
C TRP A 70 -3.00 12.90 -12.48
N GLN A 71 -3.85 13.55 -11.66
CA GLN A 71 -4.90 14.44 -12.15
C GLN A 71 -4.33 15.61 -12.95
N SER A 72 -3.20 16.17 -12.49
CA SER A 72 -2.51 17.26 -13.20
C SER A 72 -2.02 16.86 -14.60
N ILE A 73 -1.78 15.56 -14.85
CA ILE A 73 -1.29 15.05 -16.15
C ILE A 73 -2.42 14.45 -17.00
N GLY A 74 -3.39 13.76 -16.38
CA GLY A 74 -4.44 12.98 -17.03
C GLY A 74 -5.81 13.66 -17.13
N GLY A 75 -6.00 14.78 -16.42
CA GLY A 75 -7.20 15.63 -16.47
C GLY A 75 -8.42 15.13 -15.69
N VAL A 76 -8.43 13.90 -15.19
CA VAL A 76 -9.44 13.29 -14.29
C VAL A 76 -8.88 12.01 -13.67
N GLY A 77 -9.41 11.60 -12.52
CA GLY A 77 -9.20 10.25 -11.97
C GLY A 77 -8.00 10.08 -11.04
N ASN A 78 -7.54 8.84 -10.92
CA ASN A 78 -6.39 8.39 -10.12
C ASN A 78 -5.71 7.24 -10.90
N LEU A 79 -4.37 7.12 -10.82
CA LEU A 79 -3.59 6.04 -11.42
C LEU A 79 -4.21 4.66 -11.14
N SER A 80 -4.73 4.42 -9.94
CA SER A 80 -5.37 3.15 -9.55
C SER A 80 -6.59 2.77 -10.39
N PHE A 81 -7.25 3.75 -11.04
CA PHE A 81 -8.36 3.53 -11.96
C PHE A 81 -7.95 3.72 -13.44
N GLY A 82 -6.73 4.22 -13.69
CA GLY A 82 -6.17 4.56 -15.00
C GLY A 82 -7.10 5.35 -15.93
N LEU A 83 -7.99 6.13 -15.33
CA LEU A 83 -8.86 7.05 -16.04
C LEU A 83 -8.02 8.23 -16.56
N THR A 84 -8.10 8.51 -17.85
CA THR A 84 -7.54 9.70 -18.50
C THR A 84 -8.53 10.18 -19.58
N ARG A 85 -8.54 11.50 -19.87
CA ARG A 85 -9.40 12.01 -20.95
C ARG A 85 -8.96 11.44 -22.31
N GLY A 86 -9.87 10.74 -23.01
CA GLY A 86 -9.71 10.40 -24.42
C GLY A 86 -8.98 9.10 -24.76
N THR A 87 -8.73 8.19 -23.81
CA THR A 87 -8.12 6.87 -24.09
C THR A 87 -8.82 5.71 -23.38
N ALA A 88 -10.15 5.63 -23.44
CA ALA A 88 -10.94 4.65 -22.67
C ALA A 88 -10.44 3.20 -22.82
N VAL A 89 -10.28 2.67 -24.05
CA VAL A 89 -9.91 1.26 -24.25
C VAL A 89 -8.44 0.97 -23.87
N VAL A 90 -7.51 1.81 -24.31
CA VAL A 90 -6.07 1.65 -24.00
C VAL A 90 -5.79 1.90 -22.51
N GLY A 91 -6.48 2.86 -21.91
CA GLY A 91 -6.40 3.16 -20.47
C GLY A 91 -6.90 1.98 -19.64
N ILE A 92 -8.06 1.41 -19.99
CA ILE A 92 -8.59 0.21 -19.30
C ILE A 92 -7.62 -0.97 -19.43
N ALA A 93 -7.08 -1.24 -20.62
CA ALA A 93 -6.13 -2.34 -20.82
C ALA A 93 -4.86 -2.16 -19.96
N VAL A 94 -4.32 -0.93 -19.88
CA VAL A 94 -3.18 -0.60 -19.03
C VAL A 94 -3.56 -0.74 -17.55
N SER A 95 -4.73 -0.26 -17.12
CA SER A 95 -5.22 -0.42 -15.75
C SER A 95 -5.33 -1.88 -15.35
N VAL A 96 -5.94 -2.73 -16.20
CA VAL A 96 -6.08 -4.16 -15.94
C VAL A 96 -4.71 -4.84 -15.87
N ALA A 97 -3.81 -4.54 -16.81
CA ALA A 97 -2.45 -5.09 -16.80
C ALA A 97 -1.69 -4.66 -15.53
N MET A 98 -1.82 -3.41 -15.10
CA MET A 98 -1.22 -2.90 -13.86
C MET A 98 -1.84 -3.59 -12.65
N ILE A 99 -3.17 -3.70 -12.56
CA ILE A 99 -3.86 -4.39 -11.45
C ILE A 99 -3.38 -5.83 -11.34
N LEU A 100 -3.31 -6.58 -12.45
CA LEU A 100 -2.82 -7.96 -12.45
C LEU A 100 -1.36 -8.05 -12.00
N ALA A 101 -0.51 -7.15 -12.50
CA ALA A 101 0.89 -7.07 -12.06
C ALA A 101 1.00 -6.73 -10.57
N PHE A 102 0.19 -5.80 -10.07
CA PHE A 102 0.14 -5.44 -8.66
C PHE A 102 -0.33 -6.61 -7.80
N VAL A 103 -1.40 -7.31 -8.18
CA VAL A 103 -1.91 -8.50 -7.47
C VAL A 103 -0.80 -9.52 -7.25
N ALA A 104 -0.05 -9.85 -8.30
CA ALA A 104 1.08 -10.78 -8.21
C ALA A 104 2.26 -10.22 -7.39
N ALA A 105 2.39 -8.90 -7.28
CA ALA A 105 3.44 -8.27 -6.51
C ALA A 105 3.03 -7.98 -5.04
N LEU A 106 1.74 -8.06 -4.67
CA LEU A 106 1.25 -7.58 -3.37
C LEU A 106 2.01 -8.15 -2.16
N PRO A 107 2.27 -9.47 -2.05
CA PRO A 107 2.98 -9.99 -0.89
C PRO A 107 4.42 -9.46 -0.82
N ILE A 108 5.04 -9.24 -1.98
CA ILE A 108 6.41 -8.74 -2.09
C ILE A 108 6.44 -7.27 -1.68
N LEU A 109 5.56 -6.44 -2.26
CA LEU A 109 5.46 -5.01 -1.98
C LEU A 109 5.13 -4.76 -0.51
N ALA A 110 4.15 -5.49 0.05
CA ALA A 110 3.82 -5.39 1.47
C ALA A 110 5.04 -5.70 2.35
N MET A 111 5.77 -6.79 2.08
CA MET A 111 6.96 -7.14 2.85
C MET A 111 8.07 -6.08 2.73
N MET A 112 8.30 -5.53 1.53
CA MET A 112 9.27 -4.45 1.34
C MET A 112 8.93 -3.21 2.15
N GLU A 113 7.67 -2.78 2.08
CA GLU A 113 7.19 -1.59 2.79
C GLU A 113 7.23 -1.81 4.31
N GLU A 114 6.91 -3.01 4.78
CA GLU A 114 7.07 -3.33 6.20
C GLU A 114 8.53 -3.30 6.65
N ILE A 115 9.46 -3.85 5.86
CA ILE A 115 10.89 -3.76 6.16
C ILE A 115 11.35 -2.30 6.18
N LEU A 116 10.94 -1.50 5.20
CA LEU A 116 11.38 -0.11 5.05
C LEU A 116 10.92 0.79 6.20
N PHE A 117 9.67 0.63 6.63
CA PHE A 117 9.06 1.57 7.58
C PHE A 117 8.96 1.03 9.01
N ARG A 118 8.96 -0.29 9.24
CA ARG A 118 8.64 -0.88 10.55
C ARG A 118 9.83 -1.57 11.20
N ASN A 119 10.84 -1.97 10.42
CA ASN A 119 12.02 -2.62 10.98
C ASN A 119 12.69 -1.71 12.02
N GLY A 120 12.86 -2.22 13.24
CA GLY A 120 13.43 -1.48 14.38
C GLY A 120 12.48 -0.50 15.06
N ALA A 121 11.20 -0.44 14.70
CA ALA A 121 10.24 0.48 15.32
C ALA A 121 10.05 0.24 16.83
N GLU A 122 10.33 -0.96 17.35
CA GLU A 122 10.31 -1.32 18.76
C GLU A 122 11.31 -0.53 19.59
N HIS A 123 12.40 -0.05 18.99
CA HIS A 123 13.43 0.79 19.63
C HIS A 123 13.19 2.29 19.45
N GLN A 124 12.18 2.67 18.67
CA GLN A 124 11.86 4.06 18.36
C GLN A 124 10.93 4.69 19.41
N THR A 125 11.04 6.00 19.57
CA THR A 125 10.10 6.80 20.36
C THR A 125 8.73 6.87 19.67
N ALA A 126 7.68 7.24 20.42
CA ALA A 126 6.35 7.44 19.85
C ALA A 126 6.34 8.46 18.70
N GLY A 127 7.06 9.58 18.85
CA GLY A 127 7.17 10.60 17.80
C GLY A 127 7.88 10.09 16.54
N ALA A 128 8.91 9.26 16.67
CA ALA A 128 9.56 8.63 15.51
C ALA A 128 8.62 7.68 14.77
N ARG A 129 7.81 6.89 15.49
CA ARG A 129 6.78 6.01 14.91
C ARG A 129 5.70 6.80 14.17
N ILE A 130 5.23 7.92 14.75
CA ILE A 130 4.26 8.81 14.11
C ILE A 130 4.83 9.37 12.80
N ARG A 131 6.08 9.85 12.81
CA ARG A 131 6.75 10.32 11.58
C ARG A 131 6.90 9.20 10.55
N GLY A 132 7.23 7.98 10.97
CA GLY A 132 7.28 6.82 10.07
C GLY A 132 5.93 6.51 9.44
N ALA A 133 4.84 6.56 10.21
CA ALA A 133 3.48 6.38 9.70
C ALA A 133 3.07 7.47 8.71
N LEU A 134 3.40 8.74 8.98
CA LEU A 134 3.19 9.84 8.04
C LEU A 134 4.01 9.66 6.75
N ALA A 135 5.28 9.30 6.88
CA ALA A 135 6.15 9.05 5.72
C ALA A 135 5.63 7.89 4.86
N PHE A 136 5.11 6.84 5.48
CA PHE A 136 4.46 5.73 4.79
C PHE A 136 3.30 6.21 3.92
N GLY A 137 2.36 6.98 4.49
CA GLY A 137 1.24 7.52 3.74
C GLY A 137 1.67 8.48 2.64
N PHE A 138 2.55 9.43 2.94
CA PHE A 138 2.99 10.45 1.98
C PHE A 138 3.85 9.90 0.84
N MET A 139 4.57 8.78 1.02
CA MET A 139 5.26 8.11 -0.07
C MET A 139 4.29 7.75 -1.21
N HIS A 140 3.02 7.46 -0.90
CA HIS A 140 2.02 7.10 -1.90
C HIS A 140 1.59 8.28 -2.79
N LEU A 141 1.89 9.53 -2.39
CA LEU A 141 1.75 10.67 -3.30
C LEU A 141 2.60 10.48 -4.56
N ALA A 142 3.78 9.85 -4.45
CA ALA A 142 4.63 9.53 -5.59
C ALA A 142 3.95 8.54 -6.55
N ALA A 143 3.08 7.66 -6.04
CA ALA A 143 2.25 6.75 -6.83
C ALA A 143 0.98 7.40 -7.41
N GLY A 144 0.81 8.72 -7.27
CA GLY A 144 -0.35 9.44 -7.79
C GLY A 144 -1.60 9.30 -6.92
N VAL A 145 -1.45 8.87 -5.68
CA VAL A 145 -2.54 8.80 -4.70
C VAL A 145 -2.90 10.23 -4.25
N PRO A 146 -4.20 10.57 -4.11
CA PRO A 146 -4.61 11.88 -3.60
C PRO A 146 -4.17 12.16 -2.17
N VAL A 147 -4.04 13.44 -1.80
CA VAL A 147 -3.59 13.85 -0.46
C VAL A 147 -4.47 13.29 0.66
N ALA A 148 -5.80 13.30 0.53
CA ALA A 148 -6.70 12.68 1.51
C ALA A 148 -6.40 11.19 1.73
N ALA A 149 -6.10 10.47 0.65
CA ALA A 149 -5.78 9.05 0.72
C ALA A 149 -4.39 8.81 1.29
N ALA A 150 -3.40 9.67 1.02
CA ALA A 150 -2.09 9.62 1.67
C ALA A 150 -2.18 9.84 3.18
N LEU A 151 -3.02 10.79 3.63
CA LEU A 151 -3.29 10.99 5.05
C LEU A 151 -3.99 9.77 5.68
N ALA A 152 -4.98 9.19 5.00
CA ALA A 152 -5.65 7.98 5.46
C ALA A 152 -4.69 6.77 5.54
N LEU A 153 -3.84 6.59 4.53
CA LEU A 153 -2.79 5.58 4.53
C LEU A 153 -1.78 5.80 5.66
N SER A 154 -1.57 7.04 6.11
CA SER A 154 -0.75 7.30 7.29
C SER A 154 -1.35 6.71 8.56
N LEU A 155 -2.68 6.78 8.73
CA LEU A 155 -3.39 6.13 9.85
C LEU A 155 -3.21 4.61 9.79
N THR A 156 -3.37 4.02 8.60
CA THR A 156 -3.12 2.60 8.36
C THR A 156 -1.67 2.23 8.62
N GLY A 157 -0.72 3.11 8.29
CA GLY A 157 0.69 2.96 8.64
C GLY A 157 0.92 2.87 10.15
N GLY A 158 0.14 3.62 10.93
CA GLY A 158 0.09 3.51 12.39
C GLY A 158 -0.50 2.18 12.87
N VAL A 159 -1.58 1.70 12.25
CA VAL A 159 -2.17 0.37 12.54
C VAL A 159 -1.16 -0.74 12.28
N LEU A 160 -0.46 -0.71 11.14
CA LEU A 160 0.57 -1.68 10.80
C LEU A 160 1.76 -1.63 11.77
N THR A 161 2.17 -0.43 12.20
CA THR A 161 3.16 -0.26 13.27
C THR A 161 2.68 -0.88 14.59
N TRP A 162 1.40 -0.72 14.94
CA TRP A 162 0.82 -1.37 16.12
C TRP A 162 0.82 -2.91 16.00
N VAL A 163 0.46 -3.45 14.83
CA VAL A 163 0.52 -4.89 14.53
C VAL A 163 1.95 -5.41 14.69
N TYR A 164 2.92 -4.71 14.07
CA TYR A 164 4.34 -5.03 14.18
C TYR A 164 4.78 -5.14 15.65
N LEU A 165 4.54 -4.09 16.45
CA LEU A 165 4.93 -4.06 17.86
C LEU A 165 4.24 -5.16 18.67
N ARG A 166 3.00 -5.50 18.33
CA ARG A 166 2.28 -6.61 18.97
C ARG A 166 2.90 -7.97 18.60
N GLY A 167 3.32 -8.15 17.35
CA GLY A 167 4.04 -9.34 16.91
C GLY A 167 5.40 -9.49 17.61
N VAL A 168 6.17 -8.40 17.76
CA VAL A 168 7.44 -8.37 18.52
C VAL A 168 7.22 -8.76 19.98
N ARG A 169 6.13 -8.29 20.60
CA ARG A 169 5.78 -8.63 21.99
C ARG A 169 5.31 -10.08 22.17
N ARG A 170 4.68 -10.67 21.16
CA ARG A 170 4.20 -12.06 21.19
C ARG A 170 5.27 -13.09 20.87
N SER A 171 6.39 -12.68 20.28
CA SER A 171 7.47 -13.61 19.95
C SER A 171 8.05 -14.19 21.23
N GLU A 172 8.09 -15.52 21.31
CA GLU A 172 8.67 -16.28 22.43
C GLU A 172 10.21 -16.33 22.36
N SER A 173 10.79 -15.91 21.23
CA SER A 173 12.24 -15.87 21.05
C SER A 173 12.88 -14.80 21.93
N THR A 174 13.99 -15.14 22.58
CA THR A 174 14.84 -14.18 23.29
C THR A 174 15.75 -13.40 22.36
N ALA A 175 16.04 -13.93 21.16
CA ALA A 175 16.89 -13.29 20.16
C ALA A 175 16.17 -12.07 19.53
N PRO A 176 16.73 -10.84 19.61
CA PRO A 176 16.06 -9.62 19.15
C PRO A 176 15.66 -9.67 17.67
N ASN A 177 16.55 -10.11 16.80
CA ASN A 177 16.32 -10.23 15.35
C ASN A 177 15.13 -11.14 15.01
N LEU A 178 14.95 -12.25 15.74
CA LEU A 178 13.81 -13.16 15.53
C LEU A 178 12.50 -12.56 16.03
N ARG A 179 12.54 -11.71 17.06
CA ARG A 179 11.35 -10.97 17.52
C ARG A 179 10.91 -9.93 16.49
N SER A 180 11.86 -9.14 15.97
CA SER A 180 11.61 -8.18 14.90
C SER A 180 11.08 -8.88 13.64
N ALA A 181 11.67 -10.02 13.27
CA ALA A 181 11.19 -10.83 12.14
C ALA A 181 9.75 -11.34 12.33
N HIS A 182 9.37 -11.74 13.55
CA HIS A 182 7.99 -12.13 13.86
C HIS A 182 7.01 -10.95 13.75
N GLY A 183 7.43 -9.76 14.22
CA GLY A 183 6.68 -8.52 14.02
C GLY A 183 6.49 -8.16 12.55
N LEU A 184 7.57 -8.22 11.76
CA LEU A 184 7.54 -7.97 10.32
C LEU A 184 6.62 -8.95 9.60
N LEU A 185 6.65 -10.24 9.98
CA LEU A 185 5.78 -11.26 9.41
C LEU A 185 4.30 -10.94 9.67
N ASP A 186 3.92 -10.69 10.93
CA ASP A 186 2.54 -10.36 11.30
C ASP A 186 2.06 -9.11 10.54
N ALA A 187 2.87 -8.04 10.49
CA ALA A 187 2.52 -6.81 9.78
C ALA A 187 2.43 -7.02 8.26
N SER A 188 3.35 -7.77 7.65
CA SER A 188 3.36 -8.04 6.20
C SER A 188 2.14 -8.84 5.77
N LEU A 189 1.69 -9.79 6.58
CA LEU A 189 0.48 -10.58 6.31
C LEU A 189 -0.78 -9.71 6.40
N VAL A 190 -0.89 -8.87 7.43
CA VAL A 190 -2.00 -7.92 7.59
C VAL A 190 -2.03 -6.92 6.44
N HIS A 191 -0.87 -6.38 6.06
CA HIS A 191 -0.73 -5.44 4.95
C HIS A 191 -1.06 -6.11 3.60
N THR A 192 -0.64 -7.36 3.39
CA THR A 192 -1.04 -8.11 2.19
C THR A 192 -2.55 -8.27 2.09
N VAL A 193 -3.22 -8.61 3.20
CA VAL A 193 -4.69 -8.69 3.24
C VAL A 193 -5.31 -7.31 2.95
N HIS A 194 -4.82 -6.25 3.58
CA HIS A 194 -5.27 -4.87 3.31
C HIS A 194 -5.22 -4.58 1.81
N ASN A 195 -4.10 -4.90 1.14
CA ASN A 195 -3.92 -4.62 -0.28
C ASN A 195 -4.81 -5.49 -1.16
N VAL A 196 -5.02 -6.77 -0.81
CA VAL A 196 -5.97 -7.64 -1.52
C VAL A 196 -7.38 -7.08 -1.44
N VAL A 197 -7.83 -6.66 -0.25
CA VAL A 197 -9.15 -6.06 -0.04
C VAL A 197 -9.27 -4.76 -0.83
N ALA A 198 -8.24 -3.92 -0.83
CA ALA A 198 -8.20 -2.69 -1.60
C ALA A 198 -8.32 -2.94 -3.11
N VAL A 199 -7.59 -3.93 -3.64
CA VAL A 199 -7.69 -4.31 -5.05
C VAL A 199 -9.08 -4.85 -5.40
N ILE A 200 -9.66 -5.71 -4.55
CA ILE A 200 -11.03 -6.21 -4.75
C ILE A 200 -12.03 -5.05 -4.76
N ALA A 201 -11.92 -4.10 -3.82
CA ALA A 201 -12.79 -2.93 -3.76
C ALA A 201 -12.67 -2.06 -5.02
N VAL A 202 -11.45 -1.83 -5.52
CA VAL A 202 -11.21 -1.11 -6.79
C VAL A 202 -11.80 -1.88 -7.97
N ALA A 203 -11.61 -3.20 -8.03
CA ALA A 203 -12.15 -4.04 -9.10
C ALA A 203 -13.69 -4.05 -9.14
N ILE A 204 -14.34 -3.99 -7.97
CA ILE A 204 -15.81 -3.88 -7.85
C ILE A 204 -16.29 -2.46 -8.23
N ALA A 205 -15.53 -1.42 -7.86
CA ALA A 205 -15.89 -0.04 -8.15
C ALA A 205 -15.65 0.37 -9.62
N LEU A 206 -14.69 -0.27 -10.30
CA LEU A 206 -14.28 0.12 -11.66
C LEU A 206 -15.44 0.07 -12.69
N PRO A 207 -16.33 -0.94 -12.72
CA PRO A 207 -17.49 -0.94 -13.62
C PRO A 207 -18.56 0.11 -13.30
N LEU A 208 -18.50 0.74 -12.12
CA LEU A 208 -19.46 1.74 -11.66
C LEU A 208 -18.97 3.19 -11.90
N ALA A 209 -17.73 3.36 -12.37
CA ALA A 209 -17.03 4.63 -12.56
C ALA A 209 -17.01 5.06 -14.03
#